data_AF-A0A960YTE5-F1
#
_entry.id   AF-A0A960YTE5-F1
#
_cell.length_a   1.000
_cell.length_b   1.000
_cell.length_c   1.000
_cell.angle_alpha   90.00
_cell.angle_beta   90.00
_cell.angle_gamma   90.00
#
_symmetry.space_group_name_H-M   'P 1'
#
loop_
_entity.id
_entity.type
_entity.pdbx_description
1 polymer ?
#
loop_
_entity_poly.entity_id
_entity_poly.type
_entity_poly.pdbx_seq_one_letter_code
_entity_poly.pdbx_strand_id
1 'polypeptide(L)'
;MKSTRESSRILALLLLLVMGHGFAACTVLKNLFSNQQGVVTFYNGIPDECPQSRGLKQKVIKSVHSEAELEAHYGLTFLIHFQDGVSPDLYGTLYHQNKAANIYCMALPDGRFARFGNSKVNGKDNMVQEICKPIKHCPH
;
A
#
# COMPACT_ATOMS: atom_id res chain seq x y z
N MET A 1 27.60 26.48 53.56
CA MET A 1 26.84 26.80 52.33
C MET A 1 27.47 26.08 51.14
N LYS A 2 27.02 24.87 50.80
CA LYS A 2 27.53 24.08 49.66
C LYS A 2 26.54 22.94 49.34
N SER A 3 25.30 23.25 48.96
CA SER A 3 24.28 22.20 48.73
C SER A 3 23.14 22.64 47.79
N THR A 4 23.43 23.46 46.79
CA THR A 4 22.41 23.95 45.84
C THR A 4 22.83 23.95 44.37
N ARG A 5 24.05 23.48 44.04
CA ARG A 5 24.58 23.56 42.67
C ARG A 5 24.50 22.25 41.87
N GLU A 6 24.24 21.10 42.52
CA GLU A 6 24.16 19.80 41.84
C GLU A 6 22.76 19.46 41.32
N SER A 7 21.70 19.94 41.98
CA SER A 7 20.31 19.62 41.61
C SER A 7 19.89 20.17 40.24
N SER A 8 20.51 21.25 39.75
CA SER A 8 20.19 21.83 38.43
C SER A 8 20.75 21.04 37.24
N ARG A 9 21.80 20.23 37.43
CA ARG A 9 22.39 19.46 36.32
C ARG A 9 21.59 18.19 36.02
N ILE A 10 21.00 17.60 37.05
CA ILE A 10 20.17 16.38 36.93
C ILE A 10 18.83 16.71 36.24
N LEU A 11 18.23 17.87 36.53
CA LEU A 11 16.98 18.30 35.90
C LEU A 11 17.13 18.58 34.39
N ALA A 12 18.27 19.14 33.96
CA ALA A 12 18.55 19.43 32.56
C ALA A 12 18.75 18.17 31.70
N LEU A 13 19.32 17.11 32.28
CA LEU A 13 19.49 15.81 31.63
C LEU A 13 18.16 15.05 31.45
N LEU A 14 17.23 15.19 32.41
CA LEU A 14 15.90 14.60 32.31
C LEU A 14 15.03 15.28 31.25
N LEU A 15 15.13 16.60 31.06
CA LEU A 15 14.38 17.34 30.04
C LEU A 15 14.80 17.00 28.60
N LEU A 16 16.07 16.65 28.37
CA LEU A 16 16.56 16.22 27.04
C LEU A 16 16.10 14.81 26.66
N LEU A 17 15.86 13.92 27.63
CA LEU A 17 15.34 12.56 27.37
C LEU A 17 13.86 12.55 26.97
N VAL A 18 13.06 13.50 27.46
CA VAL A 18 11.62 13.57 27.17
C VAL A 18 11.33 14.15 25.77
N MET A 19 12.19 15.03 25.25
CA MET A 19 11.99 15.61 23.91
C MET A 19 12.53 14.73 22.76
N GLY A 20 13.30 13.67 23.04
CA GLY A 20 13.89 12.79 22.02
C GLY A 20 12.98 11.68 21.49
N HIS A 21 11.85 11.38 22.16
CA HIS A 21 11.02 10.21 21.83
C HIS A 21 9.76 10.53 21.01
N GLY A 22 9.52 11.80 20.66
CA GLY A 22 8.29 12.23 19.97
C GLY A 22 8.26 11.99 18.45
N PHE A 23 9.40 11.73 17.80
CA PHE A 23 9.47 11.72 16.33
C PHE A 23 9.57 10.33 15.68
N ALA A 24 9.77 9.26 16.44
CA ALA A 24 9.88 7.90 15.88
C ALA A 24 8.53 7.17 15.76
N ALA A 25 7.45 7.66 16.39
CA ALA A 25 6.15 6.97 16.38
C ALA A 25 5.31 7.21 15.11
N CYS A 26 5.64 8.22 14.29
CA CYS A 26 4.78 8.65 13.18
C CYS A 26 4.96 7.82 11.88
N THR A 27 6.05 7.06 11.77
CA THR A 27 6.31 6.21 10.58
C THR A 27 5.76 4.79 10.73
N VAL A 28 5.53 4.29 11.95
CA VAL A 28 5.07 2.91 12.20
C VAL A 28 3.55 2.76 12.13
N LEU A 29 2.80 3.86 12.23
CA LEU A 29 1.33 3.83 12.32
C LEU A 29 0.59 3.71 10.97
N LYS A 30 1.27 3.79 9.83
CA LYS A 30 0.60 3.77 8.51
C LYS A 30 0.08 2.39 8.08
N ASN A 31 0.55 1.30 8.71
CA ASN A 31 0.17 -0.09 8.35
C ASN A 31 -0.78 -0.76 9.36
N LEU A 32 -1.31 -0.04 10.35
CA LEU A 32 -2.02 -0.63 11.51
C LEU A 32 -3.47 -1.10 11.24
N PHE A 33 -4.00 -0.88 10.04
CA PHE A 33 -5.34 -1.34 9.66
C PHE A 33 -5.28 -2.13 8.35
N SER A 34 -4.68 -3.33 8.43
CA SER A 34 -4.79 -4.29 7.34
C SER A 34 -6.03 -5.17 7.54
N ASN A 35 -6.82 -5.34 6.47
CA ASN A 35 -7.96 -6.26 6.45
C ASN A 35 -7.68 -7.32 5.39
N GLN A 36 -7.64 -8.60 5.79
CA GLN A 36 -7.35 -9.70 4.88
C GLN A 36 -8.63 -10.48 4.55
N GLN A 37 -8.82 -10.76 3.27
CA GLN A 37 -9.89 -11.61 2.74
C GLN A 37 -9.29 -12.53 1.67
N GLY A 38 -9.18 -13.83 2.00
CA GLY A 38 -8.47 -14.79 1.15
C GLY A 38 -7.00 -14.43 0.96
N VAL A 39 -6.56 -14.34 -0.31
CA VAL A 39 -5.20 -13.95 -0.68
C VAL A 39 -5.01 -12.44 -0.81
N VAL A 40 -6.06 -11.65 -0.59
CA VAL A 40 -6.04 -10.18 -0.69
C VAL A 40 -5.92 -9.57 0.70
N THR A 41 -4.98 -8.63 0.84
CA THR A 41 -4.85 -7.78 2.03
C THR A 41 -4.97 -6.32 1.62
N PHE A 42 -5.88 -5.60 2.26
CA PHE A 42 -6.10 -4.16 2.04
C PHE A 42 -5.29 -3.32 3.02
N TYR A 43 -4.79 -2.17 2.57
CA TYR A 43 -4.00 -1.22 3.33
C TYR A 43 -4.47 0.21 3.07
N ASN A 44 -4.40 1.06 4.09
CA ASN A 44 -4.66 2.51 3.96
C ASN A 44 -3.41 3.29 3.49
N GLY A 45 -2.27 2.60 3.34
CA GLY A 45 -1.01 3.13 2.84
C GLY A 45 -0.34 2.12 1.92
N ILE A 46 0.78 2.50 1.31
CA ILE A 46 1.54 1.59 0.45
C ILE A 46 2.20 0.53 1.36
N PRO A 47 1.88 -0.77 1.21
CA PRO A 47 2.47 -1.82 2.03
C PRO A 47 3.97 -1.94 1.77
N ASP A 48 4.72 -2.37 2.79
CA ASP A 48 6.19 -2.33 2.80
C ASP A 48 6.82 -3.24 1.74
N GLU A 49 6.13 -4.31 1.35
CA GLU A 49 6.55 -5.23 0.30
C GLU A 49 6.34 -4.67 -1.12
N CYS A 50 5.71 -3.50 -1.24
CA CYS A 50 5.42 -2.85 -2.51
C CYS A 50 6.25 -1.57 -2.68
N PRO A 51 6.88 -1.35 -3.84
CA PRO A 51 7.72 -0.18 -4.06
C PRO A 51 6.90 1.10 -4.10
N GLN A 52 7.39 2.15 -3.41
CA GLN A 52 6.74 3.45 -3.35
C GLN A 52 7.07 4.36 -4.56
N SER A 53 8.16 4.10 -5.30
CA SER A 53 8.71 5.03 -6.30
C SER A 53 9.00 4.42 -7.69
N ARG A 54 8.58 3.18 -7.95
CA ARG A 54 8.74 2.52 -9.27
C ARG A 54 7.60 1.54 -9.54
N GLY A 55 6.48 2.05 -10.00
CA GLY A 55 5.42 1.20 -10.54
C GLY A 55 5.77 0.73 -11.95
N LEU A 56 4.98 -0.21 -12.50
CA LEU A 56 5.14 -0.75 -13.86
C LEU A 56 5.23 0.34 -14.94
N LYS A 57 4.57 1.50 -14.74
CA LYS A 57 4.63 2.67 -15.64
C LYS A 57 4.75 4.02 -14.93
N GLN A 58 4.74 4.06 -13.59
CA GLN A 58 4.63 5.32 -12.82
C GLN A 58 5.85 5.58 -11.94
N LYS A 59 6.29 6.84 -11.90
CA LYS A 59 7.40 7.31 -11.04
C LYS A 59 6.95 7.56 -9.60
N VAL A 60 5.65 7.76 -9.38
CA VAL A 60 5.08 8.08 -8.07
C VAL A 60 3.83 7.24 -7.86
N ILE A 61 3.78 6.51 -6.74
CA ILE A 61 2.60 5.79 -6.28
C ILE A 61 1.91 6.67 -5.23
N LYS A 62 0.60 6.91 -5.38
CA LYS A 62 -0.19 7.73 -4.45
C LYS A 62 -1.59 7.16 -4.27
N SER A 63 -2.20 7.48 -3.14
CA SER A 63 -3.62 7.22 -2.90
C SER A 63 -4.47 8.12 -3.80
N VAL A 64 -5.57 7.59 -4.32
CA VAL A 64 -6.53 8.28 -5.18
C VAL A 64 -7.94 7.95 -4.70
N HIS A 65 -8.87 8.89 -4.76
CA HIS A 65 -10.19 8.73 -4.13
C HIS A 65 -11.35 8.69 -5.13
N SER A 66 -11.03 8.53 -6.41
CA SER A 66 -12.01 8.23 -7.44
C SER A 66 -11.40 7.41 -8.57
N GLU A 67 -12.26 6.76 -9.33
CA GLU A 67 -11.87 6.08 -10.57
C GLU A 67 -11.25 7.05 -11.59
N ALA A 68 -11.80 8.27 -11.72
CA ALA A 68 -11.26 9.29 -12.61
C ALA A 68 -9.84 9.72 -12.22
N GLU A 69 -9.55 9.85 -10.92
CA GLU A 69 -8.20 10.13 -10.43
C GLU A 69 -7.25 8.95 -10.64
N LEU A 70 -7.74 7.72 -10.45
CA LEU A 70 -6.99 6.50 -10.70
C LEU A 70 -6.58 6.43 -12.19
N GLU A 71 -7.51 6.63 -13.11
CA GLU A 71 -7.26 6.68 -14.55
C GLU A 71 -6.30 7.84 -14.92
N ALA A 72 -6.54 9.06 -14.42
CA ALA A 72 -5.70 10.21 -14.73
C ALA A 72 -4.25 10.05 -14.23
N HIS A 73 -4.05 9.40 -13.07
CA HIS A 73 -2.72 9.22 -12.49
C HIS A 73 -2.01 7.97 -13.02
N TYR A 74 -2.72 6.85 -13.16
CA TYR A 74 -2.13 5.56 -13.48
C TYR A 74 -2.34 5.10 -14.92
N GLY A 75 -3.36 5.62 -15.61
CA GLY A 75 -3.69 5.32 -17.01
C GLY A 75 -4.53 4.06 -17.18
N LEU A 76 -3.98 2.89 -16.83
CA LEU A 76 -4.63 1.60 -17.04
C LEU A 76 -5.24 1.06 -15.76
N THR A 77 -6.47 0.57 -15.83
CA THR A 77 -7.13 -0.14 -14.74
C THR A 77 -7.39 -1.60 -15.11
N PHE A 78 -7.54 -2.44 -14.11
CA PHE A 78 -7.70 -3.88 -14.22
C PHE A 78 -8.81 -4.33 -13.28
N LEU A 79 -9.57 -5.31 -13.73
CA LEU A 79 -10.46 -6.11 -12.91
C LEU A 79 -9.82 -7.49 -12.71
N ILE A 80 -9.64 -7.88 -11.45
CA ILE A 80 -9.05 -9.17 -11.08
C ILE A 80 -10.12 -10.01 -10.41
N HIS A 81 -10.37 -11.18 -10.99
CA HIS A 81 -11.21 -12.22 -10.43
C HIS A 81 -10.37 -13.35 -9.87
N PHE A 82 -10.60 -13.66 -8.60
CA PHE A 82 -9.90 -14.74 -7.90
C PHE A 82 -10.66 -16.05 -8.04
N GLN A 83 -9.94 -17.13 -8.33
CA GLN A 83 -10.52 -18.46 -8.53
C GLN A 83 -10.73 -19.23 -7.23
N ASP A 84 -10.34 -18.66 -6.09
CA ASP A 84 -10.43 -19.30 -4.78
C ASP A 84 -11.83 -19.25 -4.15
N GLY A 85 -12.75 -18.44 -4.71
CA GLY A 85 -14.11 -18.30 -4.22
C GLY A 85 -14.22 -17.63 -2.84
N VAL A 86 -13.11 -17.09 -2.31
CA VAL A 86 -13.05 -16.45 -0.98
C VAL A 86 -12.51 -15.02 -1.10
N SER A 87 -11.55 -14.78 -2.00
CA SER A 87 -11.00 -13.46 -2.24
C SER A 87 -11.99 -12.59 -3.01
N PRO A 88 -12.15 -11.31 -2.64
CA PRO A 88 -13.02 -10.39 -3.35
C PRO A 88 -12.42 -10.03 -4.72
N ASP A 89 -13.28 -9.73 -5.68
CA ASP A 89 -12.85 -9.11 -6.93
C ASP A 89 -12.18 -7.76 -6.65
N LEU A 90 -11.10 -7.47 -7.38
CA LEU A 90 -10.36 -6.21 -7.25
C LEU A 90 -10.46 -5.40 -8.52
N TYR A 91 -10.90 -4.14 -8.37
CA TYR A 91 -10.85 -3.14 -9.42
C TYR A 91 -9.86 -2.04 -9.04
N GLY A 92 -8.85 -1.83 -9.89
CA GLY A 92 -7.82 -0.83 -9.62
C GLY A 92 -6.69 -0.85 -10.64
N THR A 93 -5.60 -0.14 -10.36
CA THR A 93 -4.39 -0.20 -11.19
C THR A 93 -3.34 -1.09 -10.55
N LEU A 94 -2.94 -2.15 -11.25
CA LEU A 94 -1.76 -2.93 -10.92
C LEU A 94 -0.51 -2.08 -11.14
N TYR A 95 0.15 -1.65 -10.06
CA TYR A 95 1.36 -0.84 -10.15
C TYR A 95 2.62 -1.64 -9.83
N HIS A 96 2.55 -2.78 -9.16
CA HIS A 96 3.71 -3.63 -8.89
C HIS A 96 3.39 -5.11 -9.09
N GLN A 97 4.36 -5.84 -9.63
CA GLN A 97 4.31 -7.29 -9.79
C GLN A 97 5.70 -7.89 -9.57
N ASN A 98 5.80 -8.80 -8.62
CA ASN A 98 6.93 -9.70 -8.43
C ASN A 98 6.43 -11.14 -8.54
N LYS A 99 6.54 -11.71 -9.75
CA LYS A 99 6.09 -13.08 -10.05
C LYS A 99 6.84 -14.13 -9.22
N ALA A 100 8.15 -13.94 -8.99
CA ALA A 100 8.98 -14.89 -8.25
C ALA A 100 8.56 -14.98 -6.77
N ALA A 101 8.21 -13.84 -6.16
CA ALA A 101 7.73 -13.78 -4.78
C ALA A 101 6.21 -13.98 -4.65
N ASN A 102 5.48 -14.12 -5.76
CA ASN A 102 4.01 -14.12 -5.81
C ASN A 102 3.37 -12.90 -5.13
N ILE A 103 3.93 -11.70 -5.36
CA ILE A 103 3.46 -10.43 -4.78
C ILE A 103 2.97 -9.51 -5.89
N TYR A 104 1.74 -9.03 -5.73
CA TYR A 104 1.09 -8.10 -6.64
C TYR A 104 0.50 -6.96 -5.82
N CYS A 105 0.64 -5.74 -6.31
CA CYS A 105 0.15 -4.55 -5.60
C CYS A 105 -0.68 -3.68 -6.52
N MET A 106 -1.86 -3.30 -6.02
CA MET A 106 -2.86 -2.56 -6.77
C MET A 106 -3.31 -1.32 -5.98
N ALA A 107 -3.41 -0.19 -6.67
CA ALA A 107 -4.02 1.03 -6.14
C ALA A 107 -5.52 1.00 -6.45
N LEU A 108 -6.36 1.28 -5.46
CA LEU A 108 -7.81 1.21 -5.56
C LEU A 108 -8.41 2.62 -5.66
N PRO A 109 -9.60 2.78 -6.26
CA PRO A 109 -10.24 4.09 -6.42
C PRO A 109 -10.80 4.67 -5.12
N ASP A 110 -10.78 3.92 -4.02
CA ASP A 110 -11.28 4.35 -2.70
C ASP A 110 -10.16 4.86 -1.77
N GLY A 111 -8.95 4.99 -2.30
CA GLY A 111 -7.77 5.47 -1.57
C GLY A 111 -6.93 4.36 -0.93
N ARG A 112 -7.40 3.12 -0.96
CA ARG A 112 -6.67 1.98 -0.40
C ARG A 112 -5.69 1.38 -1.41
N PHE A 113 -4.82 0.54 -0.89
CA PHE A 113 -3.94 -0.35 -1.64
C PHE A 113 -4.32 -1.79 -1.34
N ALA A 114 -4.21 -2.66 -2.34
CA ALA A 114 -4.36 -4.09 -2.17
C ALA A 114 -3.04 -4.78 -2.48
N ARG A 115 -2.58 -5.65 -1.58
CA ARG A 115 -1.54 -6.65 -1.84
C ARG A 115 -2.20 -8.00 -1.97
N PHE A 116 -1.88 -8.72 -3.04
CA PHE A 116 -2.41 -10.05 -3.26
C PHE A 116 -1.38 -10.98 -3.89
N GLY A 117 -1.65 -12.27 -3.77
CA GLY A 117 -0.93 -13.32 -4.50
C GLY A 117 -1.81 -13.92 -5.59
N ASN A 118 -1.18 -14.65 -6.50
CA ASN A 118 -1.91 -15.54 -7.40
C ASN A 118 -2.43 -16.74 -6.59
N SER A 119 -3.75 -16.88 -6.47
CA SER A 119 -4.41 -18.01 -5.82
C SER A 119 -4.63 -19.10 -6.87
N LYS A 120 -3.60 -19.91 -7.13
CA LYS A 120 -3.72 -20.99 -8.10
C LYS A 120 -4.67 -22.06 -7.57
N VAL A 121 -5.85 -22.19 -8.17
CA VAL A 121 -6.83 -23.24 -7.81
C VAL A 121 -7.02 -24.15 -9.00
N ASN A 122 -6.82 -25.46 -8.79
CA ASN A 122 -6.85 -26.47 -9.85
C ASN A 122 -5.92 -26.13 -11.04
N GLY A 123 -4.78 -25.52 -10.75
CA GLY A 123 -3.79 -25.10 -11.76
C GLY A 123 -4.18 -23.85 -12.56
N LYS A 124 -5.34 -23.22 -12.29
CA LYS A 124 -5.76 -21.98 -12.93
C LYS A 124 -5.26 -20.77 -12.15
N ASP A 125 -4.67 -19.81 -12.87
CA ASP A 125 -4.26 -18.52 -12.31
C ASP A 125 -5.48 -17.59 -12.11
N ASN A 126 -5.29 -16.51 -11.34
CA ASN A 126 -6.27 -15.42 -11.25
C ASN A 126 -6.57 -14.86 -12.66
N MET A 127 -7.84 -14.52 -12.92
CA MET A 127 -8.22 -13.89 -14.17
C MET A 127 -7.98 -12.38 -14.05
N VAL A 128 -7.11 -11.85 -14.90
CA VAL A 128 -6.80 -10.41 -14.94
C VAL A 128 -7.34 -9.86 -16.26
N GLN A 129 -8.30 -8.95 -16.16
CA GLN A 129 -8.89 -8.27 -17.30
C GLN A 129 -8.47 -6.81 -17.30
N GLU A 130 -7.83 -6.35 -18.36
CA GLU A 130 -7.56 -4.93 -18.57
C GLU A 130 -8.87 -4.21 -18.91
N ILE A 131 -9.12 -3.08 -18.24
CA ILE A 131 -10.28 -2.22 -18.45
C ILE A 131 -9.76 -0.94 -19.11
N CYS A 132 -9.83 -0.85 -20.44
CA CYS A 132 -9.48 0.39 -21.14
C CYS A 132 -10.72 1.27 -21.35
N LYS A 133 -10.57 2.58 -21.12
CA LYS A 133 -11.59 3.59 -21.42
C LYS A 133 -11.07 4.71 -22.35
N PRO A 134 -11.87 5.16 -23.32
CA PRO A 134 -13.04 4.46 -23.86
C PRO A 134 -12.59 3.18 -24.59
N ILE A 135 -13.44 2.15 -24.62
CA ILE A 135 -13.20 0.80 -25.20
C ILE A 135 -12.62 0.81 -26.63
N LYS A 136 -12.66 1.95 -27.33
CA LYS A 136 -12.14 2.15 -28.70
C LYS A 136 -10.62 1.98 -28.88
N HIS A 137 -9.83 1.83 -27.81
CA HIS A 137 -8.36 1.78 -27.90
C HIS A 137 -7.70 0.57 -27.24
N CYS A 138 -8.43 -0.49 -26.87
CA CYS A 138 -7.75 -1.74 -26.46
C CYS A 138 -7.21 -2.46 -27.72
N PRO A 139 -5.88 -2.65 -27.86
CA PRO A 139 -5.37 -3.56 -28.89
C PRO A 139 -5.80 -4.99 -28.54
N HIS A 140 -6.46 -5.65 -29.49
CA HIS A 140 -6.77 -7.08 -29.44
C HIS A 140 -5.52 -7.93 -29.66
#